data_AF-A0A3B3YU78-F1
#
_entry.id   AF-A0A3B3YU78-F1
#
_cell.length_a   1.000
_cell.length_b   1.000
_cell.length_c   1.000
_cell.angle_alpha   90.00
_cell.angle_beta   90.00
_cell.angle_gamma   90.00
#
_symmetry.space_group_name_H-M   'P 1'
#
loop_
_entity.id
_entity.type
_entity.pdbx_description
1 polymer ?
#
loop_
_entity_poly.entity_id
_entity_poly.type
_entity_poly.pdbx_seq_one_letter_code
_entity_poly.pdbx_strand_id
1 'polypeptide(L)'
;MKYLLETERDHRAHLVTLMCCMDERDRVQKKTFTKWINQHLFKVRKHINDLYEDLRDGHNLISLLEVLSGDTLPRERGRMRFHRLQNVQIALDYLKRRQVKDLFMVIFRFLFYLVIGKMP
;
A
#
# COMPACT_ATOMS: atom_id res chain seq x y z
N MET A 1 15.09 11.22 43.81
CA MET A 1 14.20 10.13 43.33
C MET A 1 12.96 10.63 42.59
N LYS A 2 12.27 11.71 43.03
CA LYS A 2 11.09 12.25 42.32
C LYS A 2 11.38 12.77 40.89
N TYR A 3 12.52 13.43 40.68
CA TYR A 3 12.91 13.95 39.35
C TYR A 3 13.05 12.86 38.28
N LEU A 4 13.73 11.74 38.58
CA LEU A 4 13.86 10.60 37.65
C LEU A 4 12.50 9.99 37.25
N LEU A 5 11.54 9.91 38.18
CA LEU A 5 10.19 9.40 37.91
C LEU A 5 9.32 10.38 37.10
N GLU A 6 9.57 11.69 37.20
CA GLU A 6 8.94 12.71 36.36
C GLU A 6 9.51 12.62 34.94
N THR A 7 10.84 12.55 34.80
CA THR A 7 11.54 12.38 33.51
C THR A 7 11.07 11.12 32.79
N GLU A 8 10.99 9.97 33.45
CA GLU A 8 10.49 8.70 32.88
C GLU A 8 9.04 8.78 32.37
N ARG A 9 8.16 9.49 33.10
CA ARG A 9 6.77 9.68 32.69
C ARG A 9 6.66 10.60 31.47
N ASP A 10 7.46 11.65 31.43
CA ASP A 10 7.50 12.61 30.32
C ASP A 10 8.04 11.95 29.04
N HIS A 11 9.07 11.11 29.16
CA HIS A 11 9.58 10.29 28.06
C HIS A 11 8.52 9.31 27.55
N ARG A 12 7.80 8.61 28.43
CA ARG A 12 6.71 7.70 28.03
C ARG A 12 5.58 8.45 27.33
N ALA A 13 5.17 9.63 27.82
CA ALA A 13 4.15 10.45 27.18
C ALA A 13 4.60 10.94 25.79
N HIS A 14 5.87 11.32 25.65
CA HIS A 14 6.45 11.70 24.37
C HIS A 14 6.48 10.54 23.38
N LEU A 15 6.89 9.34 23.81
CA LEU A 15 6.89 8.12 23.00
C LEU A 15 5.48 7.74 22.53
N VAL A 16 4.48 7.79 23.41
CA VAL A 16 3.07 7.53 23.06
C VAL A 16 2.56 8.56 22.04
N THR A 17 2.90 9.84 22.22
CA THR A 17 2.50 10.90 21.30
C THR A 17 3.15 10.73 19.92
N LEU A 18 4.44 10.41 19.87
CA LEU A 18 5.16 10.12 18.64
C LEU A 18 4.54 8.91 17.91
N MET A 19 4.26 7.83 18.64
CA MET A 19 3.64 6.62 18.10
C MET A 19 2.24 6.91 17.53
N CYS A 20 1.40 7.66 18.26
CA CYS A 20 0.07 8.05 17.80
C CYS A 20 0.13 8.94 16.54
N CYS A 21 1.07 9.88 16.48
CA CYS A 21 1.28 10.73 15.31
C CYS A 21 1.79 9.95 14.09
N MET A 22 2.51 8.84 14.28
CA MET A 22 2.91 7.95 13.19
C MET A 22 1.72 7.11 12.70
N ASP A 23 0.95 6.54 13.63
CA ASP A 23 -0.25 5.77 13.29
C ASP A 23 -1.32 6.60 12.59
N GLU A 24 -1.52 7.86 12.99
CA GLU A 24 -2.48 8.75 12.33
C GLU A 24 -2.03 9.13 10.93
N ARG A 25 -0.72 9.37 10.75
CA ARG A 25 -0.14 9.56 9.41
C ARG A 25 -0.39 8.33 8.54
N ASP A 26 -0.10 7.13 9.03
CA ASP A 26 -0.31 5.88 8.29
C ASP A 26 -1.78 5.65 7.93
N ARG A 27 -2.72 5.98 8.83
CA ARG A 27 -4.17 5.90 8.59
C ARG A 27 -4.62 6.85 7.48
N VAL A 28 -4.20 8.11 7.56
CA VAL A 28 -4.52 9.12 6.54
C VAL A 28 -3.95 8.73 5.18
N GLN A 29 -2.72 8.20 5.16
CA GLN A 29 -2.08 7.70 3.96
C GLN A 29 -2.86 6.51 3.36
N LYS A 30 -3.14 5.48 4.16
CA LYS A 30 -3.93 4.31 3.73
C LYS A 30 -5.27 4.76 3.15
N LYS A 31 -6.01 5.62 3.85
CA LYS A 31 -7.33 6.10 3.41
C LYS A 31 -7.27 6.88 2.09
N THR A 32 -6.27 7.75 1.95
CA THR A 32 -6.07 8.54 0.71
C THR A 32 -5.78 7.60 -0.46
N PHE A 33 -4.92 6.61 -0.25
CA PHE A 33 -4.56 5.67 -1.30
C PHE A 33 -5.70 4.72 -1.67
N THR A 34 -6.44 4.20 -0.70
CA THR A 34 -7.64 3.38 -0.94
C THR A 34 -8.67 4.15 -1.77
N LYS A 35 -8.92 5.43 -1.46
CA LYS A 35 -9.81 6.28 -2.27
C LYS A 35 -9.32 6.43 -3.71
N TRP A 36 -8.02 6.71 -3.88
CA TRP A 36 -7.44 6.86 -5.21
C TRP A 36 -7.53 5.58 -6.05
N ILE A 37 -7.26 4.41 -5.45
CA ILE A 37 -7.45 3.12 -6.12
C ILE A 37 -8.91 2.92 -6.52
N ASN A 38 -9.86 3.18 -5.60
CA ASN A 38 -11.28 3.01 -5.88
C ASN A 38 -11.78 3.94 -7.01
N GLN A 39 -11.23 5.15 -7.15
CA GLN A 39 -11.55 6.03 -8.28
C GLN A 39 -11.22 5.41 -9.64
N HIS A 40 -10.14 4.62 -9.73
CA HIS A 40 -9.76 3.93 -10.96
C HIS A 40 -10.48 2.59 -11.12
N LEU A 41 -10.56 1.79 -10.06
CA LEU A 41 -11.23 0.49 -10.09
C LEU A 41 -12.74 0.60 -10.35
N PHE A 42 -13.37 1.72 -10.00
CA PHE A 42 -14.78 1.96 -10.32
C PHE A 42 -15.04 1.91 -11.84
N LYS A 43 -14.08 2.34 -12.67
CA LYS A 43 -14.18 2.28 -14.14
C LYS A 43 -14.33 0.86 -14.68
N VAL A 44 -13.88 -0.14 -13.92
CA VAL A 44 -13.99 -1.58 -14.23
C VAL A 44 -14.90 -2.31 -13.23
N ARG A 45 -15.80 -1.57 -12.55
CA ARG A 45 -16.78 -2.09 -11.59
C ARG A 45 -16.16 -2.91 -10.44
N LYS A 46 -14.98 -2.51 -10.00
CA LYS A 46 -14.28 -3.09 -8.84
C LYS A 46 -14.17 -2.08 -7.71
N HIS A 47 -14.07 -2.60 -6.48
CA HIS A 47 -13.93 -1.80 -5.27
C HIS A 47 -13.10 -2.56 -4.24
N ILE A 48 -12.27 -1.85 -3.48
CA ILE A 48 -11.50 -2.38 -2.36
C ILE A 48 -11.93 -1.71 -1.04
N ASN A 49 -12.02 -2.51 0.02
CA ASN A 49 -12.36 -2.09 1.37
C ASN A 49 -11.11 -2.07 2.26
N ASP A 50 -10.29 -3.12 2.19
CA ASP A 50 -9.00 -3.19 2.87
C ASP A 50 -7.86 -3.27 1.86
N LEU A 51 -7.01 -2.24 1.88
CA LEU A 51 -5.89 -2.12 0.95
C LEU A 51 -4.96 -3.34 0.96
N TYR A 52 -4.70 -3.94 2.12
CA TYR A 52 -3.73 -5.03 2.25
C TYR A 52 -4.34 -6.35 1.82
N GLU A 53 -5.57 -6.63 2.25
CA GLU A 53 -6.24 -7.88 1.90
C GLU A 53 -6.67 -7.91 0.44
N ASP A 54 -7.26 -6.82 -0.07
CA ASP A 54 -7.86 -6.80 -1.40
C ASP A 54 -6.84 -6.65 -2.54
N LEU A 55 -5.60 -6.26 -2.26
CA LEU A 55 -4.51 -6.24 -3.24
C LEU A 55 -3.62 -7.48 -3.18
N ARG A 56 -3.73 -8.30 -2.12
CA ARG A 56 -2.78 -9.39 -1.81
C ARG A 56 -2.70 -10.49 -2.86
N ASP A 57 -3.80 -10.72 -3.56
CA ASP A 57 -3.90 -11.77 -4.58
C ASP A 57 -3.45 -11.31 -5.98
N GLY A 58 -3.13 -10.02 -6.13
CA GLY A 58 -2.66 -9.40 -7.37
C GLY A 58 -3.77 -9.05 -8.38
N HIS A 59 -5.01 -9.53 -8.24
CA HIS A 59 -6.03 -9.31 -9.27
C HIS A 59 -6.45 -7.85 -9.40
N ASN A 60 -6.61 -7.16 -8.26
CA ASN A 60 -6.96 -5.74 -8.24
C ASN A 60 -5.77 -4.86 -8.63
N LEU A 61 -4.54 -5.28 -8.30
CA LEU A 61 -3.33 -4.60 -8.73
C LEU A 61 -3.19 -4.63 -10.25
N ILE A 62 -3.39 -5.80 -10.88
CA ILE A 62 -3.38 -5.92 -12.34
C ILE A 62 -4.48 -5.04 -12.96
N SER A 63 -5.71 -5.06 -12.43
CA SER A 63 -6.80 -4.21 -12.94
C SER A 63 -6.49 -2.72 -12.86
N LEU A 64 -5.86 -2.30 -11.76
CA LEU A 64 -5.43 -0.92 -11.60
C LEU A 64 -4.40 -0.54 -12.68
N LEU A 65 -3.42 -1.41 -12.94
CA LEU A 65 -2.41 -1.17 -13.98
C LEU A 65 -3.05 -1.08 -15.36
N GLU A 66 -3.95 -1.98 -15.71
CA GLU A 66 -4.68 -1.95 -17.00
C GLU A 66 -5.48 -0.64 -17.17
N VAL A 67 -6.16 -0.18 -16.12
CA VAL A 67 -6.91 1.08 -16.15
C VAL A 67 -5.98 2.29 -16.31
N LEU A 68 -4.81 2.27 -15.68
CA LEU A 68 -3.86 3.39 -15.72
C LEU A 68 -3.06 3.46 -17.01
N SER A 69 -2.73 2.31 -17.61
CA SER A 69 -1.91 2.25 -18.81
C SER A 69 -2.73 2.11 -20.10
N GLY A 70 -3.95 1.59 -20.02
CA GLY A 70 -4.74 1.16 -21.17
C GLY A 70 -4.32 -0.21 -21.74
N ASP A 71 -3.28 -0.83 -21.19
CA ASP A 71 -2.78 -2.13 -21.66
C ASP A 71 -3.58 -3.28 -21.04
N THR A 72 -3.60 -4.45 -21.68
CA THR A 72 -4.13 -5.69 -21.09
C THR A 72 -2.99 -6.53 -20.53
N LEU A 73 -3.11 -7.01 -19.30
CA LEU A 73 -2.09 -7.81 -18.63
C LEU A 73 -2.54 -9.27 -18.46
N PRO A 74 -1.60 -10.24 -18.48
CA PRO A 74 -1.94 -11.63 -18.23
C PRO A 74 -2.40 -11.84 -16.78
N ARG A 75 -3.21 -12.87 -16.55
CA ARG A 75 -3.78 -13.20 -15.24
C ARG A 75 -3.81 -14.71 -15.05
N GLU A 76 -3.15 -15.19 -14.01
CA GLU A 76 -3.27 -16.55 -13.56
C GLU A 76 -4.63 -16.78 -12.88
N ARG A 77 -5.25 -17.91 -13.20
CA ARG A 77 -6.53 -18.33 -12.64
C ARG A 77 -6.30 -19.43 -11.63
N GLY A 78 -6.69 -19.21 -10.39
CA GLY A 78 -6.65 -20.26 -9.37
C GLY A 78 -6.62 -19.70 -7.96
N ARG A 79 -6.93 -20.56 -6.98
CA ARG A 79 -7.05 -20.15 -5.57
C ARG A 79 -5.81 -20.41 -4.73
N MET A 80 -4.88 -21.22 -5.25
CA MET A 80 -3.62 -21.56 -4.56
C MET A 80 -2.71 -20.34 -4.42
N ARG A 81 -1.86 -20.37 -3.38
CA ARG A 81 -0.86 -19.33 -3.11
C ARG A 81 0.04 -19.05 -4.31
N PHE A 82 0.41 -20.08 -5.07
CA PHE A 82 1.23 -19.93 -6.29
C PHE A 82 0.61 -18.96 -7.30
N HIS A 83 -0.68 -19.10 -7.64
CA HIS A 83 -1.36 -18.22 -8.59
C HIS A 83 -1.42 -16.76 -8.09
N ARG A 84 -1.65 -16.58 -6.79
CA ARG A 84 -1.66 -15.24 -6.17
C ARG A 84 -0.30 -14.56 -6.30
N LEU A 85 0.78 -15.28 -5.95
CA LEU A 85 2.14 -14.77 -6.10
C LEU A 85 2.47 -14.46 -7.55
N GLN A 86 2.05 -15.31 -8.48
CA GLN A 86 2.28 -15.10 -9.90
C GLN A 86 1.54 -13.85 -10.43
N ASN A 87 0.30 -13.61 -10.02
CA ASN A 87 -0.43 -12.38 -10.36
C ASN A 87 0.25 -11.12 -9.82
N VAL A 88 0.77 -11.17 -8.59
CA VAL A 88 1.56 -10.07 -8.03
C VAL A 88 2.85 -9.87 -8.84
N GLN A 89 3.56 -10.95 -9.19
CA GLN A 89 4.79 -10.88 -9.97
C GLN A 89 4.56 -10.26 -11.36
N ILE A 90 3.48 -10.63 -12.04
CA ILE A 90 3.10 -10.05 -13.35
C ILE A 90 2.97 -8.52 -13.24
N ALA A 91 2.27 -8.03 -12.20
CA ALA A 91 2.10 -6.60 -11.98
C ALA A 91 3.45 -5.89 -11.72
N LEU A 92 4.31 -6.49 -10.88
CA LEU A 92 5.64 -5.96 -10.57
C LEU A 92 6.56 -5.92 -11.82
N ASP A 93 6.55 -6.99 -12.62
CA ASP A 93 7.34 -7.07 -13.85
C ASP A 93 6.88 -6.04 -14.88
N TYR A 94 5.57 -5.83 -14.99
CA TYR A 94 4.99 -4.81 -15.87
C TYR A 94 5.50 -3.41 -15.48
N LEU A 95 5.43 -3.09 -14.18
CA LEU A 95 5.93 -1.82 -13.64
C LEU A 95 7.43 -1.63 -13.90
N LYS A 96 8.23 -2.68 -13.73
CA LYS A 96 9.68 -2.65 -13.99
C LYS A 96 9.98 -2.39 -15.47
N ARG A 97 9.25 -3.03 -16.39
CA ARG A 97 9.44 -2.91 -17.84
C ARG A 97 9.08 -1.54 -18.37
N ARG A 98 7.98 -0.95 -17.91
CA ARG A 98 7.48 0.33 -18.44
C ARG A 98 8.34 1.53 -18.04
N GLN A 99 9.46 1.32 -17.34
CA GLN A 99 10.30 2.35 -16.71
C GLN A 99 9.43 3.43 -16.10
N VAL A 100 9.00 3.24 -14.85
CA VAL A 100 8.28 4.23 -14.03
C VAL A 100 9.05 5.56 -14.06
N LYS A 101 8.80 6.37 -15.09
CA LYS A 101 9.69 7.49 -15.40
C LYS A 101 9.26 8.72 -14.63
N ASP A 102 7.98 9.10 -14.56
CA ASP A 102 7.65 10.33 -13.81
C ASP A 102 6.30 10.32 -13.08
N LEU A 103 5.31 9.50 -13.48
CA LEU A 103 3.96 9.59 -12.90
C LEU A 103 3.69 8.60 -11.74
N PHE A 104 4.46 7.52 -11.65
CA PHE A 104 4.26 6.45 -10.67
C PHE A 104 5.11 6.59 -9.39
N MET A 105 6.06 7.53 -9.36
CA MET A 105 6.96 7.77 -8.23
C MET A 105 6.23 8.24 -6.96
N VAL A 106 5.15 9.02 -7.06
CA VAL A 106 4.39 9.47 -5.88
C VAL A 106 3.66 8.30 -5.22
N ILE A 107 3.10 7.39 -6.02
CA ILE A 107 2.38 6.22 -5.54
C ILE A 107 3.33 5.15 -5.01
N PHE A 108 4.46 4.93 -5.68
CA PHE A 108 5.46 3.98 -5.21
C PHE A 108 6.22 4.46 -3.97
N ARG A 109 6.51 5.76 -3.85
CA ARG A 109 7.10 6.28 -2.59
C ARG A 109 6.15 6.12 -1.42
N PHE A 110 4.83 6.22 -1.66
CA PHE A 110 3.78 6.00 -0.66
C PHE A 110 3.59 4.51 -0.32
N LEU A 111 3.54 3.63 -1.32
CA LEU A 111 3.49 2.18 -1.12
C LEU A 111 4.77 1.66 -0.46
N PHE A 112 5.93 2.20 -0.80
CA PHE A 112 7.21 1.82 -0.19
C PHE A 112 7.28 2.28 1.28
N TYR A 113 6.81 3.50 1.60
CA TYR A 113 6.69 3.95 2.99
C TYR A 113 5.68 3.11 3.80
N LEU A 114 4.53 2.78 3.20
CA LEU A 114 3.45 2.08 3.90
C LEU A 114 3.67 0.55 4.03
N VAL A 115 4.50 -0.04 3.16
CA VAL A 115 4.73 -1.50 3.09
C VAL A 115 6.11 -1.92 3.58
N ILE A 116 7.18 -1.11 3.39
CA ILE A 116 8.54 -1.44 3.84
C ILE A 116 8.94 -0.71 5.13
N GLY A 117 8.36 0.48 5.42
CA GLY A 117 8.64 1.24 6.66
C GLY A 117 8.14 0.58 7.96
N LYS A 118 7.50 -0.59 7.84
CA LYS A 118 6.98 -1.44 8.94
C LYS A 118 7.61 -2.85 8.91
N MET A 119 8.80 -3.02 8.35
CA MET A 119 9.61 -4.21 8.59
C MET A 119 10.64 -3.89 9.68
N PRO A 120 10.71 -4.64 10.80
CA PRO A 120 11.83 -4.53 11.74
C PRO A 120 13.16 -4.90 11.08
#